data_AF-A0A2E9SYD8-F1
#
_entry.id   AF-A0A2E9SYD8-F1
#
_cell.length_a   1.000
_cell.length_b   1.000
_cell.length_c   1.000
_cell.angle_alpha   90.00
_cell.angle_beta   90.00
_cell.angle_gamma   90.00
#
_symmetry.space_group_name_H-M   'P 1'
#
loop_
_entity.id
_entity.type
_entity.pdbx_description
1 polymer ?
#
loop_
_entity_poly.entity_id
_entity_poly.type
_entity_poly.pdbx_seq_one_letter_code
_entity_poly.pdbx_strand_id
1 'polypeptide(L)'
;MIIKLTMVAIGLWLLLKAKRLYMEASKSTRIIKFAVFLLGGLQVVMMTAICFWYLVAGTQAKHFMLQDNIAVFTADYGVFAPVHHEFSFICFDANGFYHLQPIAQLPWLGTFTFTSQDSRLIIQHKNQSGANTQEISLKGVGCL
;
A
#
# COMPACT_ATOMS: atom_id res chain seq x y z
N MET A 1 -0.43 -13.73 -6.94
CA MET A 1 0.40 -12.87 -7.82
C MET A 1 0.69 -13.50 -9.18
N ILE A 2 1.10 -14.78 -9.20
CA ILE A 2 1.45 -15.54 -10.42
C ILE A 2 0.32 -15.56 -11.47
N ILE A 3 -0.93 -15.84 -11.07
CA ILE A 3 -2.10 -15.90 -11.98
C ILE A 3 -2.35 -14.57 -12.71
N LYS A 4 -2.12 -13.43 -12.02
CA LYS A 4 -2.31 -12.09 -12.61
C LYS A 4 -1.21 -11.77 -13.63
N LEU A 5 0.04 -12.15 -13.34
CA LEU A 5 1.16 -12.02 -14.27
C LEU A 5 0.97 -12.88 -15.51
N THR A 6 0.47 -14.12 -15.35
CA THR A 6 0.19 -14.99 -16.50
C THR A 6 -0.92 -14.45 -17.39
N MET A 7 -1.99 -13.86 -16.82
CA MET A 7 -3.04 -13.22 -17.63
C MET A 7 -2.51 -12.05 -18.45
N VAL A 8 -1.65 -11.21 -17.87
CA VAL A 8 -1.08 -10.04 -18.55
C VAL A 8 -0.13 -10.47 -19.66
N ALA A 9 0.70 -11.49 -19.43
CA ALA A 9 1.57 -12.06 -20.45
C ALA A 9 0.76 -12.63 -21.63
N ILE A 10 -0.34 -13.33 -21.36
CA ILE A 10 -1.25 -13.86 -22.39
C ILE A 10 -1.93 -12.71 -23.16
N GLY A 11 -2.41 -11.67 -22.47
CA GLY A 11 -3.02 -10.50 -23.09
C GLY A 11 -2.05 -9.74 -24.01
N LEU A 12 -0.81 -9.54 -23.56
CA LEU A 12 0.24 -8.91 -24.36
C LEU A 12 0.62 -9.74 -25.59
N TRP A 13 0.73 -11.06 -25.42
CA TRP A 13 1.00 -11.99 -26.51
C TRP A 13 -0.12 -11.99 -27.58
N LEU A 14 -1.38 -11.96 -27.15
CA LEU A 14 -2.53 -11.85 -28.04
C LEU A 14 -2.56 -10.51 -28.80
N LEU A 15 -2.25 -9.39 -28.13
CA LEU A 15 -2.15 -8.06 -28.76
C LEU A 15 -1.06 -8.01 -29.83
N LEU A 16 0.12 -8.58 -29.55
CA LEU A 16 1.23 -8.64 -30.51
C LEU A 16 0.88 -9.47 -31.75
N LYS A 17 0.09 -10.53 -31.61
CA LYS A 17 -0.40 -11.34 -32.73
C LYS A 17 -1.67 -10.81 -33.41
N ALA A 18 -2.38 -9.87 -32.79
CA ALA A 18 -3.65 -9.35 -33.29
C ALA A 18 -3.52 -8.76 -34.70
N LYS A 19 -2.41 -8.08 -35.01
CA LYS A 19 -2.16 -7.49 -36.35
C LYS A 19 -2.11 -8.55 -37.46
N ARG A 20 -1.51 -9.71 -37.18
CA ARG A 20 -1.39 -10.83 -38.13
C ARG A 20 -2.73 -11.56 -38.28
N LEU A 21 -3.47 -11.71 -37.17
CA LEU A 21 -4.80 -12.33 -37.15
C LEU A 21 -5.89 -11.46 -37.78
N TYR A 22 -5.75 -10.13 -37.79
CA TYR A 22 -6.72 -9.21 -38.39
C TYR A 22 -6.77 -9.34 -39.92
N MET A 23 -5.66 -9.68 -40.57
CA MET A 23 -5.54 -9.81 -42.03
C MET A 23 -6.21 -11.07 -42.60
N GLU A 24 -6.41 -12.12 -41.80
CA GLU A 24 -6.99 -13.42 -42.21
C GLU A 24 -8.45 -13.63 -41.75
N ALA A 25 -9.16 -12.58 -41.33
CA ALA A 25 -10.43 -12.72 -40.60
C ALA A 25 -11.69 -12.74 -41.50
N SER A 26 -12.45 -13.84 -41.45
CA SER A 26 -13.88 -13.87 -41.84
C SER A 26 -14.73 -12.95 -40.94
N LYS A 27 -15.83 -12.38 -41.48
CA LYS A 27 -16.75 -11.41 -40.81
C LYS A 27 -17.14 -11.82 -39.38
N SER A 28 -17.32 -13.12 -39.11
CA SER A 28 -17.69 -13.66 -37.78
C SER A 28 -16.54 -13.60 -36.76
N THR A 29 -15.31 -13.90 -37.19
CA THR A 29 -14.12 -13.86 -36.29
C THR A 29 -13.64 -12.46 -35.95
N ARG A 30 -14.09 -11.44 -36.71
CA ARG A 30 -13.70 -10.04 -36.53
C ARG A 30 -14.22 -9.47 -35.20
N ILE A 31 -15.42 -9.86 -34.78
CA ILE A 31 -16.02 -9.40 -33.51
C ILE A 31 -15.25 -9.97 -32.32
N ILE A 32 -14.92 -11.27 -32.36
CA ILE A 32 -14.14 -11.94 -31.30
C ILE A 32 -12.75 -11.31 -31.19
N LYS A 33 -12.08 -11.06 -32.33
CA LYS A 33 -10.77 -10.40 -32.35
C LYS A 33 -10.80 -8.98 -31.79
N PHE A 34 -11.86 -8.22 -32.08
CA PHE A 34 -12.06 -6.89 -31.52
C PHE A 34 -12.32 -6.92 -30.00
N ALA A 35 -13.11 -7.88 -29.52
CA ALA A 35 -13.35 -8.07 -28.08
C ALA A 35 -12.06 -8.44 -27.33
N VAL A 36 -11.24 -9.34 -27.88
CA VAL A 36 -9.93 -9.71 -27.30
C VAL A 36 -8.98 -8.51 -27.26
N PHE A 37 -8.97 -7.68 -28.31
CA PHE A 37 -8.18 -6.45 -28.34
C PHE A 37 -8.62 -5.45 -27.26
N LEU A 38 -9.93 -5.25 -27.09
CA LEU A 38 -10.51 -4.41 -26.04
C LEU A 38 -10.15 -4.90 -24.63
N LEU A 39 -10.28 -6.21 -24.39
CA LEU A 39 -9.92 -6.84 -23.11
C LEU A 39 -8.43 -6.70 -22.80
N GLY A 40 -7.56 -6.96 -23.78
CA GLY A 40 -6.11 -6.78 -23.62
C GLY A 40 -5.73 -5.33 -23.36
N GLY A 41 -6.33 -4.39 -24.10
CA GLY A 41 -6.13 -2.95 -23.89
C GLY A 41 -6.56 -2.50 -22.49
N LEU A 42 -7.75 -2.91 -22.04
CA LEU A 42 -8.25 -2.60 -20.71
C LEU A 42 -7.32 -3.14 -19.60
N GLN A 43 -6.78 -4.35 -19.77
CA GLN A 43 -5.81 -4.91 -18.81
C GLN A 43 -4.53 -4.08 -18.70
N VAL A 44 -4.00 -3.58 -19.84
CA VAL A 44 -2.79 -2.74 -19.85
C VAL A 44 -3.07 -1.40 -19.15
N VAL A 45 -4.23 -0.80 -19.38
CA VAL A 45 -4.65 0.44 -18.69
C VAL A 45 -4.77 0.21 -17.19
N MET A 46 -5.46 -0.86 -16.77
CA MET A 46 -5.59 -1.19 -15.34
C MET A 46 -4.24 -1.47 -14.68
N MET A 47 -3.34 -2.19 -15.35
CA MET A 47 -2.00 -2.45 -14.81
C MET A 47 -1.21 -1.14 -14.65
N THR A 48 -1.23 -0.29 -15.67
CA THR A 48 -0.58 1.02 -15.62
C THR A 48 -1.13 1.86 -14.47
N ALA A 49 -2.45 1.90 -14.28
CA ALA A 49 -3.09 2.60 -13.19
C ALA A 49 -2.67 2.05 -11.80
N ILE A 50 -2.61 0.73 -11.64
CA ILE A 50 -2.13 0.09 -10.40
C ILE A 50 -0.66 0.41 -10.15
N CYS A 51 0.19 0.37 -11.18
CA CYS A 51 1.61 0.73 -11.04
C CYS A 51 1.79 2.20 -10.65
N PHE A 52 1.04 3.13 -11.27
CA PHE A 52 1.05 4.53 -10.86
C PHE A 52 0.54 4.72 -9.43
N TRP A 53 -0.53 4.02 -9.05
CA TRP A 53 -1.02 4.03 -7.68
C TRP A 53 0.06 3.55 -6.70
N TYR A 54 0.75 2.45 -7.01
CA TYR A 54 1.87 1.96 -6.20
C TYR A 54 3.05 2.93 -6.16
N LEU A 55 3.34 3.66 -7.24
CA LEU A 55 4.37 4.70 -7.21
C LEU A 55 3.96 5.84 -6.28
N VAL A 56 2.72 6.32 -6.37
CA VAL A 56 2.22 7.41 -5.51
C VAL A 56 2.07 6.95 -4.05
N ALA A 57 1.38 5.85 -3.80
CA ALA A 57 1.21 5.29 -2.46
C ALA A 57 2.54 4.76 -1.87
N GLY A 58 3.43 4.21 -2.70
CA GLY A 58 4.75 3.74 -2.27
C GLY A 58 5.67 4.89 -1.87
N THR A 59 5.53 6.09 -2.47
CA THR A 59 6.27 7.28 -2.00
C THR A 59 5.83 7.77 -0.62
N GLN A 60 4.68 7.32 -0.11
CA GLN A 60 4.27 7.54 1.30
C GLN A 60 5.12 6.73 2.29
N ALA A 61 6.01 5.83 1.83
CA ALA A 61 6.97 5.14 2.70
C ALA A 61 7.93 6.10 3.43
N LYS A 62 8.08 7.35 3.00
CA LYS A 62 8.81 8.39 3.76
C LYS A 62 8.15 8.69 5.12
N HIS A 63 6.87 8.41 5.26
CA HIS A 63 6.08 8.61 6.46
C HIS A 63 5.98 7.35 7.33
N PHE A 64 6.68 6.29 6.93
CA PHE A 64 6.75 5.03 7.66
C PHE A 64 8.04 4.94 8.47
N MET A 65 7.91 4.71 9.76
CA MET A 65 9.03 4.41 10.66
C MET A 65 8.81 3.04 11.29
N LEU A 66 9.85 2.21 11.34
CA LEU A 66 9.81 0.95 12.04
C LEU A 66 10.96 0.92 13.03
N GLN A 67 10.64 0.71 14.29
CA GLN A 67 11.62 0.52 15.35
C GLN A 67 11.18 -0.65 16.22
N ASP A 68 12.07 -1.62 16.39
CA ASP A 68 11.78 -2.92 16.99
C ASP A 68 10.60 -3.60 16.28
N ASN A 69 9.43 -3.65 16.91
CA ASN A 69 8.18 -4.19 16.35
C ASN A 69 7.07 -3.14 16.26
N ILE A 70 7.38 -1.85 16.42
CA ILE A 70 6.41 -0.77 16.34
C ILE A 70 6.59 -0.04 15.02
N ALA A 71 5.55 -0.14 14.19
CA ALA A 71 5.40 0.58 12.94
C ALA A 71 4.62 1.87 13.20
N VAL A 72 5.10 2.98 12.66
CA VAL A 72 4.41 4.26 12.70
C VAL A 72 4.18 4.74 11.28
N PHE A 73 2.92 4.97 10.93
CA PHE A 73 2.54 5.58 9.67
C PHE A 73 2.02 6.99 9.93
N THR A 74 2.59 7.98 9.25
CA THR A 74 2.07 9.35 9.31
C THR A 74 1.14 9.58 8.12
N ALA A 75 -0.14 9.73 8.42
CA ALA A 75 -1.15 10.03 7.44
C ALA A 75 -1.21 11.54 7.21
N ASP A 76 -0.40 12.04 6.26
CA ASP A 76 -0.42 13.43 5.83
C ASP A 76 -1.02 13.55 4.42
N TYR A 77 -2.35 13.63 4.36
CA TYR A 77 -3.10 13.75 3.11
C TYR A 77 -3.23 15.21 2.62
N GLY A 78 -2.45 16.14 3.18
CA GLY A 78 -2.56 17.57 2.87
C GLY A 78 -3.91 18.17 3.30
N VAL A 79 -4.49 19.03 2.45
CA VAL A 79 -5.70 19.83 2.78
C VAL A 79 -6.97 18.98 3.00
N PHE A 80 -6.94 17.69 2.63
CA PHE A 80 -8.14 16.85 2.57
C PHE A 80 -8.45 16.07 3.84
N ALA A 81 -7.51 15.95 4.80
CA ALA A 81 -7.78 15.26 6.06
C ALA A 81 -6.85 15.73 7.19
N PRO A 82 -7.26 15.59 8.47
CA PRO A 82 -6.40 15.89 9.60
C PRO A 82 -5.17 14.96 9.61
N VAL A 83 -3.99 15.56 9.77
CA VAL A 83 -2.74 14.81 9.91
C VAL A 83 -2.73 14.07 11.24
N HIS A 84 -2.35 12.79 11.20
CA HIS A 84 -2.22 11.97 12.39
C HIS A 84 -1.13 10.90 12.23
N HIS A 85 -0.61 10.45 13.37
CA HIS A 85 0.32 9.33 13.46
C HIS A 85 -0.41 8.08 13.92
N GLU A 86 -0.34 7.01 13.13
CA GLU A 86 -0.85 5.69 13.46
C GLU A 86 0.29 4.81 13.98
N PHE A 87 0.27 4.51 15.27
CA PHE A 87 1.18 3.57 15.90
C PHE A 87 0.54 2.18 15.87
N SER A 88 1.27 1.21 15.35
CA SER A 88 0.84 -0.19 15.26
C SER A 88 1.98 -1.13 15.62
N PHE A 89 1.65 -2.30 16.13
CA PHE A 89 2.59 -3.40 16.31
C PHE A 89 2.62 -4.25 15.03
N ILE A 90 3.80 -4.51 14.48
CA ILE A 90 3.95 -5.38 13.31
C ILE A 90 4.04 -6.83 13.75
N CYS A 91 3.18 -7.67 13.18
CA CYS A 91 3.08 -9.08 13.51
C CYS A 91 3.24 -9.95 12.30
N PHE A 92 4.29 -10.77 12.30
CA PHE A 92 4.59 -11.72 11.24
C PHE A 92 3.91 -13.06 11.52
N ASP A 93 3.25 -13.60 10.51
CA ASP A 93 2.73 -14.97 10.55
C ASP A 93 3.81 -15.99 10.15
N ALA A 94 3.48 -17.28 10.29
CA ALA A 94 4.39 -18.37 9.93
C ALA A 94 4.74 -18.43 8.44
N ASN A 95 3.99 -17.74 7.58
CA ASN A 95 4.20 -17.69 6.13
C ASN A 95 5.00 -16.45 5.70
N GLY A 96 5.40 -15.60 6.65
CA GLY A 96 6.15 -14.36 6.38
C GLY A 96 5.28 -13.19 5.94
N PHE A 97 3.94 -13.29 5.99
CA PHE A 97 3.07 -12.13 5.83
C PHE A 97 2.99 -11.38 7.15
N TYR A 98 2.88 -10.05 7.08
CA TYR A 98 2.67 -9.23 8.26
C TYR A 98 1.26 -8.66 8.30
N HIS A 99 0.73 -8.49 9.51
CA HIS A 99 -0.41 -7.65 9.80
C HIS A 99 -0.03 -6.59 10.84
N LEU A 100 -0.78 -5.49 10.86
CA LEU A 100 -0.58 -4.38 11.78
C LEU A 100 -1.66 -4.42 12.85
N GLN A 101 -1.25 -4.61 14.10
CA GLN A 101 -2.13 -4.54 15.27
C GLN A 101 -2.15 -3.08 15.76
N PRO A 102 -3.30 -2.39 15.76
CA PRO A 102 -3.35 -0.98 16.14
C PRO A 102 -2.99 -0.78 17.62
N ILE A 103 -2.12 0.19 17.91
CA ILE A 103 -1.78 0.64 19.28
C ILE A 103 -2.55 1.93 19.59
N ALA A 104 -2.34 2.97 18.79
CA ALA A 104 -2.94 4.29 19.00
C ALA A 104 -2.91 5.14 17.72
N GLN A 105 -3.88 6.05 17.61
CA GLN A 105 -3.92 7.09 16.58
C GLN A 105 -3.84 8.45 17.26
N LEU A 106 -2.82 9.25 16.92
CA LEU A 106 -2.54 10.52 17.58
C LEU A 106 -2.65 11.70 16.60
N PRO A 107 -3.57 12.65 16.82
CA PRO A 107 -3.88 13.72 15.88
C PRO A 107 -3.05 14.99 16.12
N TRP A 108 -1.72 14.90 16.01
CA TRP A 108 -0.85 16.07 16.11
C TRP A 108 0.18 16.11 14.98
N LEU A 109 0.62 17.34 14.68
CA LEU A 109 1.58 17.69 13.64
C LEU A 109 2.95 17.95 14.28
N GLY A 110 4.00 17.28 13.81
CA GLY A 110 5.37 17.61 14.22
C GLY A 110 6.35 16.46 14.12
N THR A 111 7.60 16.76 14.44
CA THR A 111 8.63 15.74 14.61
C THR A 111 8.46 15.05 15.95
N PHE A 112 8.79 13.77 15.97
CA PHE A 112 8.71 12.95 17.16
C PHE A 112 9.78 11.89 17.20
N THR A 113 10.02 11.41 18.41
CA THR A 113 10.81 10.22 18.70
C THR A 113 9.98 9.33 19.63
N PHE A 114 10.18 8.03 19.53
CA PHE A 114 9.50 7.10 20.41
C PHE A 114 10.44 5.98 20.85
N THR A 115 10.18 5.44 22.02
CA THR A 115 10.86 4.27 22.55
C THR A 115 9.85 3.33 23.20
N SER A 116 10.14 2.03 23.14
CA SER A 116 9.37 1.01 23.85
C SER A 116 10.16 0.56 25.08
N GLN A 117 9.58 0.69 26.27
CA GLN A 117 10.20 0.28 27.53
C GLN A 117 9.15 -0.24 28.52
N ASP A 118 9.40 -1.38 29.16
CA ASP A 118 8.57 -1.93 30.24
C ASP A 118 7.06 -2.01 29.91
N SER A 119 6.72 -2.53 28.72
CA SER A 119 5.33 -2.58 28.22
C SER A 119 4.65 -1.20 28.09
N ARG A 120 5.43 -0.15 27.87
CA ARG A 120 4.96 1.20 27.59
C ARG A 120 5.64 1.74 26.34
N LEU A 121 4.87 2.46 25.55
CA LEU A 121 5.33 3.27 24.44
C LEU A 121 5.47 4.70 24.95
N ILE A 122 6.69 5.22 24.96
CA ILE A 122 7.02 6.58 25.37
C ILE A 122 7.23 7.40 24.10
N ILE A 123 6.41 8.42 23.89
CA ILE A 123 6.42 9.27 22.70
C ILE A 123 6.82 10.68 23.13
N GLN A 124 7.92 11.16 22.57
CA GLN A 124 8.39 12.52 22.75
C GLN A 124 8.07 13.32 21.49
N HIS A 125 7.31 14.39 21.65
CA HIS A 125 6.85 15.21 20.54
C HIS A 125 6.93 16.69 20.90
N LYS A 126 7.08 17.54 19.90
CA LYS A 126 7.10 19.00 20.07
C LYS A 126 5.83 19.58 19.46
N ASN A 127 5.03 20.25 20.27
CA ASN A 127 3.86 21.00 19.81
C ASN A 127 4.09 22.50 20.02
N GLN A 128 3.08 23.33 19.70
CA GLN A 128 3.15 24.79 19.86
C GLN A 128 3.39 25.25 21.31
N SER A 129 3.08 24.38 22.29
CA SER A 129 3.27 24.64 23.72
C SER A 129 4.62 24.13 24.27
N GLY A 130 5.45 23.47 23.45
CA GLY A 130 6.78 23.01 23.84
C GLY A 130 7.01 21.50 23.63
N ALA A 131 8.03 20.97 24.31
CA ALA A 131 8.33 19.54 24.33
C ALA A 131 7.38 18.82 25.29
N ASN A 132 6.73 17.78 24.81
CA ASN A 132 5.75 17.00 25.56
C ASN A 132 6.08 15.51 25.46
N THR A 133 5.79 14.79 26.54
CA THR A 133 5.94 13.33 26.60
C THR A 133 4.57 12.70 26.81
N GLN A 134 4.24 11.70 26.00
CA GLN A 134 3.02 10.91 26.11
C GLN A 134 3.39 9.44 26.32
N GLU A 135 2.78 8.80 27.30
CA GLU A 135 2.96 7.37 27.58
C GLU A 135 1.70 6.60 27.22
N ILE A 136 1.87 5.48 26.52
CA ILE A 136 0.78 4.58 26.14
C ILE A 136 1.13 3.18 26.64
N SER A 137 0.19 2.55 27.36
CA SER A 137 0.36 1.17 27.80
C SER A 137 0.28 0.21 26.61
N LEU A 138 1.27 -0.67 26.48
CA LEU A 138 1.28 -1.77 25.50
C LEU A 138 0.72 -3.08 26.10
N LYS A 139 0.18 -3.06 27.32
CA LYS A 139 -0.43 -4.26 27.92
C LYS A 139 -1.56 -4.80 27.05
N GLY A 140 -1.45 -6.08 26.67
CA GLY A 140 -2.42 -6.74 25.81
C GLY A 140 -2.31 -6.39 24.32
N VAL A 141 -1.29 -5.60 23.95
CA VAL A 141 -0.99 -5.28 22.55
C VAL A 141 0.25 -6.05 22.13
N GLY A 142 0.14 -6.83 21.06
CA GLY A 142 1.19 -7.70 20.57
C GLY A 142 0.64 -8.74 19.62
N CYS A 143 1.54 -9.58 19.11
CA CYS A 143 1.19 -10.68 18.24
C CYS A 143 0.63 -11.83 19.08
N LEU A 144 -0.65 -12.14 18.86
CA LEU A 144 -1.32 -13.29 19.45
C LEU A 144 -0.88 -14.59 18.77
#